data_AF-A0A0D7AFA0-F1
#
_entry.id   AF-A0A0D7AFA0-F1
#
_cell.length_a   1.000
_cell.length_b   1.000
_cell.length_c   1.000
_cell.angle_alpha   90.00
_cell.angle_beta   90.00
_cell.angle_gamma   90.00
#
_symmetry.space_group_name_H-M   'P 1'
#
loop_
_entity.id
_entity.type
_entity.pdbx_description
1 polymer ?
#
loop_
_entity_poly.entity_id
_entity_poly.type
_entity_poly.pdbx_seq_one_letter_code
_entity_poly.pdbx_strand_id
1 'polypeptide(L)'
;MSFYKSRNLKHKLTPMAQSRPDDIHLQVTMVYTYPKSKEIDPEAFIPATDTVKHDLHALGIGHPKMTNITIPELGRVEFWWRTFEYYTKNKINHLVHNLRSRIAQADTNTKLEWGRLSIANITLSEERLLTSRQPSDRTHPPSHHLYHPPGQPDRPAFPLPSRPNLDTDMDSDNEIKETGSTLKPQPKEQPKDFVKSELTDFDLSDLFASFQREYNVKQECYDDSDDDLIRALTDVRREIQRLAAREDDLLGKLRRRGVSLPLGTRTQSWFRLEADLNYERQKLERERRRRAELEDFVDDVKRECREPFVVPALLEAFASVSKLSTDSYRVAKNS
;
A
#
# COMPACT_ATOMS: atom_id res chain seq x y z
N MET A 1 -16.21 -12.24 -16.86
CA MET A 1 -15.21 -11.83 -15.84
C MET A 1 -15.91 -10.93 -14.85
N SER A 2 -16.29 -11.47 -13.68
CA SER A 2 -16.97 -10.71 -12.63
C SER A 2 -15.92 -9.85 -11.93
N PHE A 3 -15.98 -8.54 -12.10
CA PHE A 3 -15.21 -7.62 -11.29
C PHE A 3 -15.85 -7.61 -9.91
N TYR A 4 -15.31 -8.42 -8.99
CA TYR A 4 -15.57 -8.23 -7.57
C TYR A 4 -15.14 -6.79 -7.26
N LYS A 5 -16.14 -5.93 -7.09
CA LYS A 5 -15.99 -4.58 -6.57
C LYS A 5 -15.47 -4.78 -5.16
N SER A 6 -14.15 -4.87 -5.03
CA SER A 6 -13.43 -4.92 -3.76
C SER A 6 -13.98 -3.76 -2.96
N ARG A 7 -14.91 -4.09 -2.04
CA ARG A 7 -15.32 -3.15 -1.02
C ARG A 7 -14.03 -2.96 -0.25
N ASN A 8 -13.34 -1.87 -0.56
CA ASN A 8 -12.43 -1.20 0.33
C ASN A 8 -13.26 -0.89 1.59
N LEU A 9 -13.51 -1.91 2.42
CA LEU A 9 -13.56 -1.74 3.83
C LEU A 9 -12.16 -1.21 4.15
N LYS A 10 -12.01 0.11 4.03
CA LYS A 10 -11.22 0.85 4.98
C LYS A 10 -11.76 0.34 6.30
N HIS A 11 -11.11 -0.67 6.87
CA HIS A 11 -11.43 -1.16 8.18
C HIS A 11 -11.34 0.10 9.02
N LYS A 12 -12.51 0.68 9.33
CA LYS A 12 -12.62 1.68 10.37
C LYS A 12 -12.03 0.94 11.54
N LEU A 13 -10.79 1.28 11.88
CA LEU A 13 -10.12 0.82 13.08
C LEU A 13 -11.22 0.85 14.13
N THR A 14 -11.65 -0.33 14.59
CA THR A 14 -12.69 -0.44 15.60
C THR A 14 -12.32 0.57 16.65
N PRO A 15 -13.17 1.54 17.03
CA PRO A 15 -12.77 2.64 17.90
C PRO A 15 -12.26 2.02 19.19
N MET A 16 -10.94 1.89 19.27
CA MET A 16 -10.30 1.10 20.30
C MET A 16 -10.27 1.94 21.56
N ALA A 17 -10.29 1.25 22.70
CA ALA A 17 -10.04 1.83 24.01
C ALA A 17 -8.94 2.89 23.91
N GLN A 18 -9.21 4.08 24.46
CA GLN A 18 -8.44 5.32 24.36
C GLN A 18 -6.95 5.07 24.14
N SER A 19 -6.45 5.42 22.95
CA SER A 19 -5.03 5.36 22.59
C SER A 19 -4.21 6.13 23.61
N ARG A 20 -3.12 5.54 24.11
CA ARG A 20 -2.21 6.24 25.02
C ARG A 20 -1.26 7.13 24.21
N PRO A 21 -0.77 8.24 24.78
CA PRO A 21 0.16 9.16 24.11
C PRO A 21 1.46 8.54 23.61
N ASP A 22 1.81 7.35 24.10
CA ASP A 22 3.08 6.68 23.79
C ASP A 22 2.86 5.37 22.99
N ASP A 23 1.70 5.22 22.36
CA ASP A 23 1.37 4.07 21.51
C ASP A 23 2.10 4.17 20.17
N ILE A 24 3.01 3.24 19.94
CA ILE A 24 3.64 3.02 18.64
C ILE A 24 2.86 1.94 17.92
N HIS A 25 2.31 2.29 16.76
CA HIS A 25 1.65 1.37 15.86
C HIS A 25 2.65 0.94 14.79
N LEU A 26 2.94 -0.36 14.74
CA LEU A 26 3.82 -0.94 13.74
C LEU A 26 2.98 -1.74 12.79
N GLN A 27 3.00 -1.38 11.52
CA GLN A 27 2.32 -2.11 10.47
C GLN A 27 3.37 -2.69 9.53
N VAL A 28 3.23 -3.97 9.22
CA VAL A 28 4.08 -4.68 8.27
C VAL A 28 3.22 -5.14 7.12
N THR A 29 3.73 -4.93 5.92
CA THR A 29 3.15 -5.47 4.69
C THR A 29 4.11 -6.48 4.09
N MET A 30 3.65 -7.71 3.94
CA MET A 30 4.34 -8.79 3.23
C MET A 30 3.67 -9.04 1.89
N VAL A 31 4.48 -9.15 0.83
CA VAL A 31 4.02 -9.48 -0.52
C VAL A 31 4.69 -10.78 -0.94
N TYR A 32 3.88 -11.74 -1.39
CA TYR A 32 4.30 -13.08 -1.79
C TYR A 32 4.43 -13.19 -3.32
N THR A 33 5.38 -13.98 -3.78
CA THR A 33 5.50 -14.38 -5.19
C THR A 33 4.69 -15.64 -5.49
N TYR A 34 4.40 -15.84 -6.78
CA TYR A 34 3.87 -17.11 -7.27
C TYR A 34 4.85 -18.28 -6.98
N PRO A 35 4.38 -19.51 -6.68
CA PRO A 35 2.98 -19.95 -6.58
C PRO A 35 2.29 -19.63 -5.25
N LYS A 36 3.07 -19.36 -4.20
CA LYS A 36 2.57 -19.20 -2.83
C LYS A 36 1.57 -18.07 -2.66
N SER A 37 1.66 -17.02 -3.49
CA SER A 37 0.66 -15.95 -3.51
C SER A 37 -0.77 -16.45 -3.71
N LYS A 38 -0.99 -17.60 -4.39
CA LYS A 38 -2.31 -18.23 -4.54
C LYS A 38 -2.84 -18.86 -3.26
N GLU A 39 -1.96 -19.29 -2.36
CA GLU A 39 -2.33 -19.85 -1.05
C GLU A 39 -2.74 -18.74 -0.07
N ILE A 40 -2.29 -17.52 -0.33
CA ILE A 40 -2.64 -16.31 0.43
C ILE A 40 -3.86 -15.66 -0.21
N ASP A 41 -5.01 -16.32 -0.09
CA ASP A 41 -6.29 -15.85 -0.59
C ASP A 41 -7.09 -15.18 0.54
N PRO A 42 -7.63 -13.95 0.36
CA PRO A 42 -8.55 -13.36 1.32
C PRO A 42 -9.79 -14.23 1.62
N GLU A 43 -10.25 -15.05 0.67
CA GLU A 43 -11.37 -15.97 0.87
C GLU A 43 -10.99 -17.17 1.76
N ALA A 44 -9.71 -17.56 1.76
CA ALA A 44 -9.16 -18.65 2.57
C ALA A 44 -8.33 -18.11 3.75
N PHE A 45 -8.89 -17.16 4.51
CA PHE A 45 -8.16 -16.43 5.55
C PHE A 45 -7.45 -17.32 6.58
N ILE A 46 -8.11 -18.36 7.10
CA ILE A 46 -7.51 -19.24 8.13
C ILE A 46 -6.26 -19.96 7.59
N PRO A 47 -6.34 -20.75 6.49
CA PRO A 47 -5.15 -21.34 5.86
C PRO A 47 -4.05 -20.31 5.56
N ALA A 48 -4.43 -19.17 4.97
CA ALA A 48 -3.47 -18.12 4.63
C ALA A 48 -2.74 -17.58 5.87
N THR A 49 -3.44 -17.37 6.98
CA THR A 49 -2.80 -16.91 8.23
C THR A 49 -1.85 -17.95 8.83
N ASP A 50 -2.11 -19.25 8.66
CA ASP A 50 -1.22 -20.29 9.15
C ASP A 50 0.06 -20.38 8.31
N THR A 51 -0.05 -20.20 6.99
CA THR A 51 1.11 -20.02 6.10
C THR A 51 1.95 -18.81 6.52
N VAL A 52 1.30 -17.67 6.80
CA VAL A 52 1.99 -16.46 7.27
C VAL A 52 2.68 -16.68 8.61
N LYS A 53 2.03 -17.33 9.58
CA LYS A 53 2.67 -17.66 10.86
C LYS A 53 3.89 -18.55 10.67
N HIS A 54 3.80 -19.56 9.81
CA HIS A 54 4.93 -20.43 9.50
C HIS A 54 6.12 -19.64 8.93
N ASP A 55 5.86 -18.71 8.02
CA ASP A 55 6.90 -17.86 7.43
C ASP A 55 7.50 -16.88 8.44
N LEU A 56 6.65 -16.26 9.26
CA LEU A 56 7.12 -15.38 10.34
C LEU A 56 8.00 -16.15 11.33
N HIS A 57 7.63 -17.38 11.68
CA HIS A 57 8.45 -18.26 12.51
C HIS A 57 9.79 -18.57 11.84
N ALA A 58 9.81 -18.91 10.55
CA ALA A 58 11.04 -19.14 9.79
C ALA A 58 11.94 -17.89 9.73
N LEU A 59 11.34 -16.70 9.72
CA LEU A 59 12.04 -15.42 9.80
C LEU A 59 12.43 -15.01 11.23
N GLY A 60 12.10 -15.81 12.26
CA GLY A 60 12.34 -15.47 13.66
C GLY A 60 11.54 -14.26 14.16
N ILE A 61 10.44 -13.93 13.49
CA ILE A 61 9.52 -12.84 13.83
C ILE A 61 8.38 -13.44 14.66
N GLY A 62 8.09 -12.85 15.82
CA GLY A 62 6.98 -13.31 16.66
C GLY A 62 5.62 -13.13 15.99
N HIS A 63 4.69 -14.06 16.23
CA HIS A 63 3.38 -14.05 15.58
C HIS A 63 2.50 -12.87 16.05
N PRO A 64 1.89 -12.09 15.14
CA PRO A 64 0.85 -11.15 15.49
C PRO A 64 -0.42 -11.90 15.94
N LYS A 65 -1.29 -11.22 16.67
CA LYS A 65 -2.64 -11.75 16.98
C LYS A 65 -3.42 -11.88 15.68
N MET A 66 -4.27 -12.90 15.53
CA MET A 66 -5.07 -13.10 14.31
C MET A 66 -5.96 -11.89 13.99
N THR A 67 -6.48 -11.20 15.00
CA THR A 67 -7.26 -9.96 14.84
C THR A 67 -6.45 -8.80 14.25
N ASN A 68 -5.12 -8.93 14.22
CA ASN A 68 -4.20 -7.94 13.72
C ASN A 68 -3.62 -8.35 12.36
N ILE A 69 -4.21 -9.31 11.66
CA ILE A 69 -3.81 -9.75 10.33
C ILE A 69 -4.97 -9.47 9.38
N THR A 70 -4.66 -8.88 8.23
CA THR A 70 -5.59 -8.62 7.15
C THR A 70 -4.95 -9.01 5.82
N ILE A 71 -5.76 -9.55 4.91
CA ILE A 71 -5.31 -9.94 3.56
C ILE A 71 -6.08 -9.04 2.59
N PRO A 72 -5.56 -7.86 2.23
CA PRO A 72 -6.29 -6.92 1.37
C PRO A 72 -6.45 -7.42 -0.07
N GLU A 73 -5.50 -8.23 -0.56
CA GLU A 73 -5.47 -8.76 -1.91
C GLU A 73 -4.67 -10.07 -1.96
N LEU A 74 -4.88 -10.86 -3.02
CA LEU A 74 -4.23 -12.16 -3.18
C LEU A 74 -2.70 -12.02 -3.17
N GLY A 75 -2.04 -12.78 -2.30
CA GLY A 75 -0.59 -12.70 -2.13
C GLY A 75 -0.09 -11.53 -1.28
N ARG A 76 -0.94 -10.67 -0.74
CA ARG A 76 -0.52 -9.56 0.13
C ARG A 76 -1.14 -9.68 1.49
N VAL A 77 -0.30 -9.58 2.51
CA VAL A 77 -0.71 -9.66 3.91
C VAL A 77 -0.23 -8.42 4.64
N GLU A 78 -1.13 -7.84 5.40
CA GLU A 78 -0.84 -6.72 6.29
C GLU A 78 -1.09 -7.18 7.72
N PHE A 79 -0.18 -6.88 8.63
CA PHE A 79 -0.40 -7.12 10.05
C PHE A 79 0.26 -6.08 10.92
N TRP A 80 -0.21 -5.96 12.17
CA TRP A 80 0.27 -4.91 13.06
C TRP A 80 0.48 -5.32 14.51
N TRP A 81 1.40 -4.61 15.16
CA TRP A 81 1.61 -4.66 16.60
C TRP A 81 1.38 -3.28 17.21
N ARG A 82 0.90 -3.29 18.45
CA ARG A 82 0.90 -2.10 19.31
C ARG A 82 1.99 -2.27 20.35
N THR A 83 2.85 -1.28 20.43
CA THR A 83 3.97 -1.25 21.37
C THR A 83 3.94 0.09 22.12
N PHE A 84 4.65 0.17 23.24
CA PHE A 84 4.74 1.38 24.05
C PHE A 84 6.22 1.74 24.22
N GLU A 85 6.57 3.01 24.00
CA GLU A 85 7.97 3.48 24.00
C GLU A 85 8.64 3.34 25.39
N TYR A 86 7.86 3.34 26.47
CA TYR A 86 8.37 3.68 27.81
C TYR A 86 8.84 2.54 28.74
N TYR A 87 8.87 1.28 28.32
CA TYR A 87 9.38 0.20 29.17
C TYR A 87 10.69 -0.39 28.65
N THR A 88 11.79 -0.10 29.34
CA THR A 88 13.10 -0.79 29.21
C THR A 88 13.01 -2.31 29.41
N LYS A 89 11.88 -2.84 29.88
CA LYS A 89 11.59 -4.27 30.04
C LYS A 89 10.69 -4.86 28.96
N ASN A 90 10.26 -4.07 27.96
CA ASN A 90 9.27 -4.54 27.00
C ASN A 90 9.93 -5.42 25.94
N LYS A 91 9.69 -6.75 25.99
CA LYS A 91 10.18 -7.73 25.00
C LYS A 91 9.83 -7.35 23.56
N ILE A 92 8.75 -6.57 23.39
CA ILE A 92 8.31 -6.10 22.08
C ILE A 92 9.36 -5.20 21.43
N ASN A 93 10.12 -4.38 22.17
CA ASN A 93 11.19 -3.56 21.60
C ASN A 93 12.26 -4.42 20.90
N HIS A 94 12.54 -5.63 21.40
CA HIS A 94 13.43 -6.55 20.70
C HIS A 94 12.83 -7.07 19.40
N LEU A 95 11.51 -7.29 19.34
CA LEU A 95 10.82 -7.72 18.12
C LEU A 95 10.86 -6.61 17.07
N VAL A 96 10.55 -5.36 17.45
CA VAL A 96 10.65 -4.19 16.56
C VAL A 96 12.08 -4.00 16.06
N HIS A 97 13.05 -4.06 16.98
CA HIS A 97 14.45 -3.86 16.63
C HIS A 97 14.95 -5.01 15.76
N ASN A 98 14.63 -6.26 16.05
CA ASN A 98 15.02 -7.41 15.23
C ASN A 98 14.39 -7.32 13.84
N LEU A 99 13.11 -6.96 13.75
CA LEU A 99 12.42 -6.77 12.48
C LEU A 99 13.06 -5.62 11.68
N ARG A 100 13.30 -4.46 12.30
CA ARG A 100 14.00 -3.33 11.66
C ARG A 100 15.40 -3.72 11.21
N SER A 101 16.17 -4.38 12.08
CA SER A 101 17.51 -4.84 11.75
C SER A 101 17.46 -5.81 10.58
N ARG A 102 16.55 -6.78 10.55
CA ARG A 102 16.41 -7.73 9.44
C ARG A 102 15.96 -7.08 8.13
N ILE A 103 15.03 -6.12 8.18
CA ILE A 103 14.59 -5.40 6.98
C ILE A 103 15.70 -4.46 6.48
N ALA A 104 16.39 -3.75 7.38
CA ALA A 104 17.47 -2.82 7.01
C ALA A 104 18.75 -3.54 6.58
N GLN A 105 19.05 -4.68 7.21
CA GLN A 105 20.16 -5.57 6.85
C GLN A 105 19.73 -6.60 5.81
N ALA A 106 18.65 -6.35 5.05
CA ALA A 106 18.23 -7.20 3.96
C ALA A 106 19.28 -7.18 2.83
N ASP A 107 20.39 -7.84 3.09
CA ASP A 107 21.49 -8.10 2.20
C ASP A 107 21.11 -9.17 1.18
N THR A 108 22.07 -9.58 0.36
CA THR A 108 21.87 -10.64 -0.63
C THR A 108 21.45 -11.97 0.01
N ASN A 109 21.89 -12.26 1.25
CA ASN A 109 21.53 -13.49 1.95
C ASN A 109 20.08 -13.47 2.46
N THR A 110 19.64 -12.34 3.00
CA THR A 110 18.26 -12.17 3.49
C THR A 110 17.25 -12.24 2.33
N LYS A 111 17.61 -11.67 1.17
CA LYS A 111 16.82 -11.83 -0.06
C LYS A 111 16.73 -13.29 -0.51
N LEU A 112 17.78 -14.09 -0.29
CA LEU A 112 17.76 -15.53 -0.59
C LEU A 112 16.80 -16.28 0.35
N GLU A 113 16.79 -15.95 1.64
CA GLU A 113 15.82 -16.50 2.59
C GLU A 113 14.38 -16.15 2.19
N TRP A 114 14.14 -14.89 1.80
CA TRP A 114 12.82 -14.47 1.32
C TRP A 114 12.41 -15.22 0.05
N GLY A 115 13.35 -15.42 -0.88
CA GLY A 115 13.13 -16.23 -2.07
C GLY A 115 12.72 -17.67 -1.76
N ARG A 116 13.34 -18.31 -0.75
CA ARG A 116 12.96 -19.65 -0.29
C ARG A 116 11.54 -19.70 0.28
N LEU A 117 11.11 -18.63 0.93
CA LEU A 117 9.76 -18.50 1.48
C LEU A 117 8.75 -17.95 0.48
N SER A 118 9.16 -17.70 -0.78
CA SER A 118 8.35 -17.03 -1.81
C SER A 118 7.83 -15.66 -1.38
N ILE A 119 8.63 -14.91 -0.62
CA ILE A 119 8.33 -13.54 -0.20
C ILE A 119 9.05 -12.59 -1.17
N ALA A 120 8.27 -11.80 -1.90
CA ALA A 120 8.79 -10.78 -2.81
C ALA A 120 9.34 -9.57 -2.05
N ASN A 121 8.61 -9.13 -1.02
CA ASN A 121 8.90 -7.89 -0.33
C ASN A 121 8.32 -7.89 1.10
N ILE A 122 9.02 -7.24 2.01
CA ILE A 122 8.57 -6.94 3.37
C ILE A 122 8.82 -5.45 3.61
N THR A 123 7.76 -4.72 3.96
CA THR A 123 7.85 -3.30 4.32
C THR A 123 7.32 -3.10 5.74
N LEU A 124 7.97 -2.23 6.50
CA LEU A 124 7.59 -1.86 7.86
C LEU A 124 7.30 -0.36 7.90
N SER A 125 6.08 0.01 8.29
CA SER A 125 5.71 1.37 8.63
C SER A 125 5.54 1.51 10.13
N GLU A 126 5.99 2.64 10.65
CA GLU A 126 5.82 3.03 12.05
C GLU A 126 4.99 4.31 12.11
N GLU A 127 3.82 4.19 12.72
CA GLU A 127 2.96 5.32 13.02
C GLU A 127 2.96 5.53 14.53
N ARG A 128 3.53 6.66 14.97
CA ARG A 128 3.38 7.11 16.35
C ARG A 128 2.03 7.80 16.44
N LEU A 129 1.11 7.21 17.20
CA LEU A 129 -0.16 7.85 17.50
C LEU A 129 0.14 9.00 18.45
N LEU A 130 0.49 10.14 17.88
CA LEU A 130 0.48 11.40 18.61
C LEU A 130 -0.96 11.62 19.02
N THR A 131 -1.34 11.18 20.23
CA THR A 131 -2.51 11.78 20.87
C THR A 131 -2.12 13.24 20.94
N SER A 132 -2.75 14.06 20.11
CA SER A 132 -2.69 15.49 20.25
C SER A 132 -3.04 15.73 21.71
N ARG A 133 -2.03 15.98 22.54
CA ARG A 133 -2.23 16.63 23.82
C ARG A 133 -2.71 17.99 23.40
N GLN A 134 -4.02 18.09 23.15
CA GLN A 134 -4.68 19.37 23.20
C GLN A 134 -4.22 19.91 24.55
N PRO A 135 -3.45 21.02 24.58
CA PRO A 135 -3.10 21.63 25.85
C PRO A 135 -4.44 21.84 26.51
N SER A 136 -4.72 21.06 27.56
CA SER A 136 -5.93 21.26 28.33
C SER A 136 -5.76 22.67 28.83
N ASP A 137 -6.56 23.56 28.26
CA ASP A 137 -6.69 24.96 28.63
C ASP A 137 -7.38 25.00 30.01
N ARG A 138 -6.77 24.31 30.96
CA ARG A 138 -7.00 24.41 32.39
C ARG A 138 -6.12 25.56 32.86
N THR A 139 -6.43 26.76 32.39
CA THR A 139 -6.59 27.89 33.30
C THR A 139 -7.66 27.50 34.32
N HIS A 140 -7.27 26.65 35.26
CA HIS A 140 -7.93 26.66 36.55
C HIS A 140 -7.60 28.02 37.16
N PRO A 141 -8.58 28.90 37.42
CA PRO A 141 -8.32 30.02 38.30
C PRO A 141 -7.77 29.47 39.63
N PRO A 142 -6.88 30.20 40.32
CA PRO A 142 -6.29 29.74 41.56
C PRO A 142 -7.42 29.35 42.52
N SER A 143 -7.55 28.04 42.76
CA SER A 143 -8.46 27.52 43.76
C SER A 143 -7.93 27.99 45.09
N HIS A 144 -8.54 29.06 45.61
CA HIS A 144 -8.36 29.46 46.99
C HIS A 144 -8.79 28.27 47.85
N HIS A 145 -7.80 27.60 48.44
CA HIS A 145 -8.01 26.65 49.52
C HIS A 145 -8.76 27.35 50.65
N LEU A 146 -10.08 27.17 50.69
CA LEU A 146 -10.85 27.35 51.90
C LEU A 146 -10.39 26.28 52.88
N TYR A 147 -9.83 26.76 53.99
CA TYR A 147 -9.55 26.01 55.19
C TYR A 147 -10.64 24.97 55.48
N HIS A 148 -10.26 23.69 55.55
CA HIS A 148 -11.07 22.70 56.24
C HIS A 148 -10.92 22.92 57.75
N PRO A 149 -12.03 23.08 58.50
CA PRO A 149 -11.97 23.06 59.95
C PRO A 149 -11.68 21.62 60.45
N PRO A 150 -10.89 21.47 61.53
CA PRO A 150 -10.64 20.17 62.14
C PRO A 150 -11.86 19.74 62.95
N GLY A 151 -12.41 18.58 62.61
CA GLY A 151 -13.42 17.91 63.43
C GLY A 151 -14.64 17.42 62.63
N GLN A 152 -14.52 16.25 62.02
CA GLN A 152 -15.68 15.41 61.78
C GLN A 152 -15.32 13.93 61.99
N PRO A 153 -16.14 13.18 62.75
CA PRO A 153 -15.83 11.81 63.17
C PRO A 153 -16.10 10.79 62.07
N ASP A 154 -15.48 9.63 62.28
CA ASP A 154 -15.42 8.45 61.41
C ASP A 154 -16.73 8.12 60.69
N ARG A 155 -16.66 8.05 59.37
CA ARG A 155 -17.73 7.54 58.51
C ARG A 155 -17.55 6.03 58.34
N PRO A 156 -18.53 5.18 58.71
CA PRO A 156 -18.41 3.74 58.61
C PRO A 156 -18.41 3.27 57.15
N ALA A 157 -17.57 2.27 56.87
CA ALA A 157 -17.40 1.62 55.58
C ALA A 157 -18.69 0.90 55.15
N PHE A 158 -19.17 1.19 53.93
CA PHE A 158 -20.19 0.38 53.27
C PHE A 158 -19.52 -0.76 52.48
N PRO A 159 -20.04 -2.01 52.55
CA PRO A 159 -19.53 -3.12 51.76
C PRO A 159 -20.03 -3.05 50.31
N LEU A 160 -19.13 -3.34 49.37
CA LEU A 160 -19.39 -3.46 47.94
C LEU A 160 -20.26 -4.70 47.63
N PRO A 161 -21.21 -4.63 46.68
CA PRO A 161 -21.95 -5.80 46.22
C PRO A 161 -21.15 -6.64 45.21
N SER A 162 -21.25 -7.96 45.37
CA SER A 162 -20.68 -9.00 44.53
C SER A 162 -21.25 -9.01 43.10
N ARG A 163 -20.39 -9.22 42.10
CA ARG A 163 -20.76 -9.44 40.69
C ARG A 163 -21.37 -10.83 40.47
N PRO A 164 -22.42 -10.98 39.65
CA PRO A 164 -22.88 -12.28 39.17
C PRO A 164 -22.07 -12.75 37.95
N ASN A 165 -21.82 -14.06 37.89
CA ASN A 165 -21.28 -14.77 36.73
C ASN A 165 -22.36 -14.85 35.64
N LEU A 166 -21.97 -14.60 34.39
CA LEU A 166 -22.83 -14.72 33.22
C LEU A 166 -22.19 -15.75 32.28
N ASP A 167 -22.66 -16.99 32.37
CA ASP A 167 -22.45 -18.01 31.35
C ASP A 167 -23.36 -17.70 30.16
N THR A 168 -22.84 -17.79 28.95
CA THR A 168 -23.64 -17.70 27.72
C THR A 168 -23.07 -18.65 26.69
N ASP A 169 -23.68 -19.83 26.63
CA ASP A 169 -23.63 -20.74 25.48
C ASP A 169 -24.54 -20.18 24.38
N MET A 170 -24.02 -20.11 23.15
CA MET A 170 -24.83 -19.86 21.95
C MET A 170 -24.21 -20.62 20.76
N ASP A 171 -24.84 -21.75 20.44
CA ASP A 171 -24.78 -22.41 19.14
C ASP A 171 -25.52 -21.58 18.09
N SER A 172 -25.01 -21.54 16.86
CA SER A 172 -25.81 -21.21 15.67
C SER A 172 -25.11 -21.67 14.39
N ASP A 173 -25.65 -22.74 13.81
CA ASP A 173 -25.51 -23.11 12.41
C ASP A 173 -26.17 -22.06 11.52
N ASN A 174 -25.54 -21.70 10.39
CA ASN A 174 -26.30 -21.07 9.30
C ASN A 174 -25.71 -21.38 7.93
N GLU A 175 -26.54 -22.06 7.13
CA GLU A 175 -26.35 -22.53 5.76
C GLU A 175 -26.73 -21.42 4.77
N ILE A 176 -25.88 -21.12 3.77
CA ILE A 176 -26.15 -20.05 2.78
C ILE A 176 -26.15 -20.64 1.35
N LYS A 177 -27.23 -20.34 0.63
CA LYS A 177 -27.51 -20.70 -0.77
C LYS A 177 -27.02 -19.63 -1.75
N GLU A 178 -26.50 -20.08 -2.89
CA GLU A 178 -26.02 -19.25 -4.01
C GLU A 178 -27.16 -18.69 -4.88
N THR A 179 -26.97 -17.47 -5.41
CA THR A 179 -27.77 -16.95 -6.55
C THR A 179 -26.88 -16.18 -7.53
N GLY A 180 -26.98 -16.55 -8.82
CA GLY A 180 -26.27 -15.93 -9.94
C GLY A 180 -27.02 -14.73 -10.54
N SER A 181 -26.29 -13.82 -11.20
CA SER A 181 -26.86 -12.62 -11.82
C SER A 181 -26.27 -12.31 -13.20
N THR A 182 -27.17 -11.93 -14.10
CA THR A 182 -27.03 -11.74 -15.55
C THR A 182 -26.96 -10.25 -15.90
N LEU A 183 -26.06 -9.83 -16.80
CA LEU A 183 -25.91 -8.43 -17.26
C LEU A 183 -26.17 -8.25 -18.76
N LYS A 184 -26.88 -7.16 -19.09
CA LYS A 184 -27.24 -6.64 -20.43
C LYS A 184 -26.12 -5.78 -21.04
N PRO A 185 -26.00 -5.68 -22.38
CA PRO A 185 -25.20 -4.63 -23.04
C PRO A 185 -26.04 -3.54 -23.75
N GLN A 186 -25.45 -2.35 -23.84
CA GLN A 186 -25.88 -1.12 -24.51
C GLN A 186 -25.24 -0.96 -25.92
N PRO A 187 -25.67 0.02 -26.75
CA PRO A 187 -25.61 -0.05 -28.23
C PRO A 187 -24.36 0.53 -28.89
N LYS A 188 -24.23 0.18 -30.18
CA LYS A 188 -23.09 0.32 -31.10
C LYS A 188 -23.06 1.69 -31.80
N GLU A 189 -21.87 2.28 -31.91
CA GLU A 189 -21.52 3.32 -32.88
C GLU A 189 -20.85 2.71 -34.12
N GLN A 190 -21.19 3.25 -35.29
CA GLN A 190 -20.76 2.79 -36.62
C GLN A 190 -19.41 3.41 -37.01
N PRO A 191 -18.45 2.65 -37.57
CA PRO A 191 -17.27 3.22 -38.20
C PRO A 191 -17.35 3.25 -39.73
N LYS A 192 -16.83 4.35 -40.27
CA LYS A 192 -16.70 4.72 -41.68
C LYS A 192 -15.62 3.92 -42.42
N ASP A 193 -15.87 3.68 -43.70
CA ASP A 193 -14.99 3.02 -44.65
C ASP A 193 -13.65 3.75 -44.80
N PHE A 194 -12.53 3.02 -44.68
CA PHE A 194 -11.20 3.51 -45.00
C PHE A 194 -10.55 2.63 -46.08
N VAL A 195 -10.11 3.32 -47.13
CA VAL A 195 -9.54 2.82 -48.37
C VAL A 195 -8.15 2.22 -48.12
N LYS A 196 -7.93 0.99 -48.60
CA LYS A 196 -6.64 0.29 -48.60
C LYS A 196 -5.71 0.91 -49.65
N SER A 197 -4.54 1.36 -49.21
CA SER A 197 -3.38 1.65 -50.07
C SER A 197 -2.33 0.56 -49.89
N GLU A 198 -1.87 -0.02 -51.00
CA GLU A 198 -0.87 -1.08 -51.08
C GLU A 198 0.51 -0.63 -50.57
N LEU A 199 1.14 -1.51 -49.80
CA LEU A 199 2.44 -1.32 -49.15
C LEU A 199 3.56 -1.74 -50.12
N THR A 200 4.26 -0.75 -50.66
CA THR A 200 5.55 -0.91 -51.33
C THR A 200 6.65 -1.14 -50.30
N ASP A 201 7.54 -2.06 -50.63
CA ASP A 201 8.75 -2.49 -49.92
C ASP A 201 9.57 -1.27 -49.43
N PHE A 202 9.54 -1.01 -48.12
CA PHE A 202 10.14 0.17 -47.51
C PHE A 202 11.48 -0.23 -46.87
N ASP A 203 12.59 0.13 -47.52
CA ASP A 203 13.93 -0.16 -47.03
C ASP A 203 14.25 0.70 -45.80
N LEU A 204 14.20 0.06 -44.63
CA LEU A 204 14.45 0.68 -43.32
C LEU A 204 15.90 1.15 -43.12
N SER A 205 16.82 0.74 -44.00
CA SER A 205 18.23 1.10 -43.92
C SER A 205 18.44 2.60 -44.23
N ASP A 206 17.71 3.13 -45.21
CA ASP A 206 17.77 4.55 -45.57
C ASP A 206 17.05 5.46 -44.57
N LEU A 207 16.02 4.94 -43.89
CA LEU A 207 15.35 5.62 -42.79
C LEU A 207 16.27 5.77 -41.57
N PHE A 208 17.03 4.73 -41.22
CA PHE A 208 18.00 4.80 -40.12
C PHE A 208 19.20 5.70 -40.46
N ALA A 209 19.68 5.68 -41.71
CA ALA A 209 20.79 6.52 -42.16
C ALA A 209 20.41 8.00 -42.29
N SER A 210 19.14 8.32 -42.56
CA SER A 210 18.62 9.69 -42.53
C SER A 210 18.40 10.18 -41.10
N PHE A 211 17.90 9.32 -40.19
CA PHE A 211 17.78 9.65 -38.76
C PHE A 211 19.14 9.96 -38.12
N GLN A 212 20.19 9.18 -38.42
CA GLN A 212 21.53 9.46 -37.90
C GLN A 212 22.12 10.76 -38.48
N ARG A 213 21.88 11.07 -39.75
CA ARG A 213 22.29 12.36 -40.34
C ARG A 213 21.53 13.54 -39.73
N GLU A 214 20.25 13.37 -39.40
CA GLU A 214 19.44 14.42 -38.78
C GLU A 214 19.81 14.65 -37.30
N TYR A 215 20.16 13.59 -36.57
CA TYR A 215 20.66 13.70 -35.19
C TYR A 215 22.09 14.23 -35.07
N ASN A 216 22.93 14.07 -36.11
CA ASN A 216 24.28 14.64 -36.12
C ASN A 216 24.33 16.11 -36.59
N VAL A 217 23.19 16.70 -37.01
CA VAL A 217 23.12 18.07 -37.56
C VAL A 217 22.59 19.09 -36.53
N LYS A 218 22.21 18.67 -35.32
CA LYS A 218 21.79 19.58 -34.23
C LYS A 218 22.57 19.39 -32.92
N GLN A 219 23.82 18.98 -33.01
CA GLN A 219 24.79 19.25 -31.95
C GLN A 219 25.29 20.70 -32.13
N GLU A 220 24.34 21.65 -32.12
CA GLU A 220 24.64 23.08 -32.03
C GLU A 220 25.30 23.33 -30.67
N CYS A 221 26.32 24.19 -30.63
CA CYS A 221 27.07 24.62 -29.45
C CYS A 221 26.20 24.91 -28.22
N TYR A 222 25.98 23.91 -27.36
CA TYR A 222 25.58 24.06 -25.96
C TYR A 222 26.85 24.22 -25.14
N ASP A 223 27.53 25.38 -25.22
CA ASP A 223 28.92 25.49 -24.74
C ASP A 223 29.21 26.72 -23.86
N ASP A 224 28.23 27.17 -23.05
CA ASP A 224 28.54 28.09 -21.94
C ASP A 224 27.42 28.10 -20.87
N SER A 225 26.16 27.96 -21.30
CA SER A 225 25.00 28.05 -20.39
C SER A 225 24.86 26.86 -19.43
N ASP A 226 25.31 25.67 -19.80
CA ASP A 226 25.15 24.47 -18.98
C ASP A 226 26.19 24.42 -17.85
N ASP A 227 27.40 24.92 -18.10
CA ASP A 227 28.46 25.02 -17.09
C ASP A 227 28.11 26.04 -16.01
N ASP A 228 27.49 27.15 -16.38
CA ASP A 228 26.96 28.13 -15.43
C ASP A 228 25.83 27.54 -14.57
N LEU A 229 24.95 26.72 -15.17
CA LEU A 229 23.86 26.07 -14.45
C LEU A 229 24.37 24.97 -13.50
N ILE A 230 25.39 24.20 -13.91
CA ILE A 230 26.07 23.20 -13.09
C ILE A 230 26.78 23.88 -11.91
N ARG A 231 27.46 25.01 -12.16
CA ARG A 231 28.11 25.82 -11.11
C ARG A 231 27.07 26.36 -10.12
N ALA A 232 25.99 26.98 -10.61
CA ALA A 232 24.91 27.49 -9.77
C ALA A 232 24.25 26.39 -8.93
N LEU A 233 24.00 25.21 -9.50
CA LEU A 233 23.46 24.06 -8.76
C LEU A 233 24.42 23.58 -7.66
N THR A 234 25.72 23.59 -7.94
CA THR A 234 26.76 23.18 -7.00
C THR A 234 26.86 24.17 -5.83
N ASP A 235 26.74 25.46 -6.11
CA ASP A 235 26.71 26.51 -5.08
C ASP A 235 25.45 26.41 -4.20
N VAL A 236 24.27 26.16 -4.79
CA VAL A 236 23.04 25.92 -4.03
C VAL A 236 23.16 24.69 -3.13
N ARG A 237 23.75 23.59 -3.63
CA ARG A 237 23.99 22.39 -2.83
C ARG A 237 24.92 22.68 -1.65
N ARG A 238 25.99 23.43 -1.87
CA ARG A 238 26.93 23.84 -0.81
C ARG A 238 26.22 24.72 0.23
N GLU A 239 25.35 25.62 -0.20
CA GLU A 239 24.58 26.48 0.70
C GLU A 239 23.58 25.67 1.56
N ILE A 240 22.89 24.69 0.97
CA ILE A 240 22.01 23.77 1.72
C ILE A 240 22.81 23.01 2.79
N GLN A 241 23.99 22.48 2.43
CA GLN A 241 24.85 21.78 3.38
C GLN A 241 25.32 22.70 4.52
N ARG A 242 25.69 23.95 4.20
CA ARG A 242 26.08 24.95 5.18
C ARG A 242 24.93 25.28 6.14
N LEU A 243 23.71 25.45 5.62
CA LEU A 243 22.52 25.70 6.42
C LEU A 243 22.14 24.51 7.30
N ALA A 244 22.25 23.28 6.78
CA ALA A 244 22.02 22.06 7.56
C ALA A 244 23.01 21.94 8.73
N ALA A 245 24.31 22.14 8.49
CA ALA A 245 25.32 22.13 9.55
C ALA A 245 25.06 23.21 10.62
N ARG A 246 24.58 24.39 10.19
CA ARG A 246 24.20 25.47 11.12
C ARG A 246 22.96 25.12 11.94
N GLU A 247 21.97 24.46 11.33
CA GLU A 247 20.79 23.96 12.03
C GLU A 247 21.21 22.95 13.12
N ASP A 248 22.09 21.99 12.79
CA ASP A 248 22.59 21.00 13.74
C ASP A 248 23.34 21.63 14.92
N ASP A 249 24.19 22.63 14.67
CA ASP A 249 24.87 23.38 15.74
C ASP A 249 23.87 24.12 16.65
N LEU A 250 22.84 24.75 16.08
CA LEU A 250 21.78 25.41 16.84
C LEU A 250 20.97 24.40 17.67
N LEU A 251 20.61 23.25 17.10
CA LEU A 251 19.93 22.17 17.83
C LEU A 251 20.82 21.63 18.96
N GLY A 252 22.12 21.48 18.73
CA GLY A 252 23.09 21.10 19.76
C GLY A 252 23.18 22.14 20.90
N LYS A 253 23.18 23.43 20.57
CA LYS A 253 23.15 24.53 21.55
C LYS A 253 21.85 24.54 22.36
N LEU A 254 20.69 24.33 21.73
CA LEU A 254 19.40 24.25 22.41
C LEU A 254 19.32 23.04 23.34
N ARG A 255 19.83 21.88 22.91
CA ARG A 255 19.90 20.66 23.73
C ARG A 255 20.76 20.87 24.98
N ARG A 256 21.93 21.51 24.84
CA ARG A 256 22.80 21.87 25.98
C ARG A 256 22.11 22.81 26.99
N ARG A 257 21.14 23.61 26.54
CA ARG A 257 20.35 24.50 27.41
C ARG A 257 19.12 23.82 28.03
N GLY A 258 18.91 22.52 27.80
CA GLY A 258 17.77 21.79 28.35
C GLY A 258 16.42 22.17 27.73
N VAL A 259 16.42 22.89 26.60
CA VAL A 259 15.18 23.23 25.89
C VAL A 259 14.70 21.96 25.19
N SER A 260 13.54 21.45 25.63
CA SER A 260 12.85 20.36 24.93
C SER A 260 12.37 20.86 23.58
N LEU A 261 13.08 20.50 22.52
CA LEU A 261 12.63 20.73 21.15
C LEU A 261 11.39 19.84 20.90
N PRO A 262 10.31 20.38 20.30
CA PRO A 262 9.22 19.53 19.84
C PRO A 262 9.79 18.48 18.89
N LEU A 263 9.50 17.21 19.16
CA LEU A 263 10.11 16.04 18.55
C LEU A 263 9.76 15.84 17.05
N GLY A 264 9.32 16.90 16.38
CA GLY A 264 8.96 16.95 14.97
C GLY A 264 9.76 18.01 14.21
N THR A 265 11.07 18.11 14.47
CA THR A 265 11.94 18.97 13.66
C THR A 265 11.85 18.57 12.20
N ARG A 266 11.75 19.59 11.33
CA ARG A 266 11.57 19.59 9.86
C ARG A 266 12.25 18.45 9.09
N THR A 267 13.38 17.95 9.58
CA THR A 267 14.08 16.78 9.05
C THR A 267 13.20 15.52 9.01
N GLN A 268 12.45 15.20 10.07
CA GLN A 268 11.57 14.01 10.06
C GLN A 268 10.38 14.14 9.11
N SER A 269 9.81 15.35 8.97
CA SER A 269 8.72 15.57 8.01
C SER A 269 9.21 15.49 6.57
N TRP A 270 10.44 15.97 6.30
CA TRP A 270 11.04 15.88 4.97
C TRP A 270 11.27 14.43 4.54
N PHE A 271 11.85 13.58 5.40
CA PHE A 271 12.07 12.17 5.07
C PHE A 271 10.75 11.41 4.80
N ARG A 272 9.68 11.73 5.54
CA ARG A 272 8.34 11.15 5.26
C ARG A 272 7.81 11.60 3.91
N LEU A 273 7.89 12.90 3.62
CA LEU A 273 7.43 13.44 2.34
C LEU A 273 8.25 12.91 1.15
N GLU A 274 9.56 12.72 1.33
CA GLU A 274 10.45 12.16 0.33
C GLU A 274 10.18 10.67 0.08
N ALA A 275 9.90 9.91 1.15
CA ALA A 275 9.44 8.53 1.03
C ALA A 275 8.10 8.43 0.28
N ASP A 276 7.12 9.29 0.62
CA ASP A 276 5.82 9.35 -0.05
C ASP A 276 5.96 9.72 -1.53
N LEU A 277 6.81 10.71 -1.85
CA LEU A 277 7.11 11.11 -3.22
C LEU A 277 7.75 9.98 -4.02
N ASN A 278 8.71 9.26 -3.43
CA ASN A 278 9.35 8.11 -4.08
C ASN A 278 8.36 6.97 -4.31
N TYR A 279 7.46 6.71 -3.35
CA TYR A 279 6.40 5.72 -3.50
C TYR A 279 5.47 6.06 -4.68
N GLU A 280 4.99 7.30 -4.76
CA GLU A 280 4.11 7.73 -5.85
C GLU A 280 4.83 7.73 -7.22
N ARG A 281 6.12 8.10 -7.27
CA ARG A 281 6.94 7.97 -8.48
C ARG A 281 7.03 6.52 -8.94
N GLN A 282 7.32 5.59 -8.03
CA GLN A 282 7.42 4.17 -8.36
C GLN A 282 6.08 3.58 -8.80
N LYS A 283 4.97 4.06 -8.22
CA LYS A 283 3.62 3.67 -8.62
C LYS A 283 3.26 4.16 -10.02
N LEU A 284 3.60 5.41 -10.34
CA LEU A 284 3.42 5.97 -11.68
C LEU A 284 4.24 5.20 -12.71
N GLU A 285 5.48 4.83 -12.37
CA GLU A 285 6.36 4.07 -13.27
C GLU A 285 5.81 2.66 -13.56
N ARG A 286 5.30 1.97 -12.53
CA ARG A 286 4.63 0.67 -12.69
C ARG A 286 3.40 0.76 -13.61
N GLU A 287 2.61 1.81 -13.44
CA GLU A 287 1.42 2.04 -14.28
C GLU A 287 1.81 2.36 -15.73
N ARG A 288 2.85 3.17 -15.95
CA ARG A 288 3.39 3.45 -17.29
C ARG A 288 3.87 2.19 -17.99
N ARG A 289 4.65 1.35 -17.28
CA ARG A 289 5.10 0.06 -17.81
C ARG A 289 3.93 -0.85 -18.18
N ARG A 290 2.93 -0.96 -17.30
CA ARG A 290 1.72 -1.74 -17.58
C ARG A 290 0.96 -1.24 -18.81
N ARG A 291 0.88 0.08 -19.02
CA ARG A 291 0.26 0.64 -20.23
C ARG A 291 1.05 0.32 -21.48
N ALA A 292 2.37 0.47 -21.44
CA ALA A 292 3.24 0.09 -22.55
C ALA A 292 3.04 -1.39 -22.94
N GLU A 293 3.03 -2.31 -21.97
CA GLU A 293 2.80 -3.74 -22.22
C GLU A 293 1.42 -4.02 -22.86
N LEU A 294 0.37 -3.29 -22.46
CA LEU A 294 -0.97 -3.42 -23.05
C LEU A 294 -1.07 -2.78 -24.43
N GLU A 295 -0.40 -1.65 -24.64
CA GLU A 295 -0.32 -0.97 -25.93
C GLU A 295 0.40 -1.87 -26.95
N ASP A 296 1.54 -2.46 -26.56
CA ASP A 296 2.27 -3.45 -27.36
C ASP A 296 1.38 -4.65 -27.71
N PHE A 297 0.66 -5.20 -26.72
CA PHE A 297 -0.28 -6.32 -26.95
C PHE A 297 -1.41 -5.94 -27.93
N VAL A 298 -1.99 -4.76 -27.77
CA VAL A 298 -3.05 -4.28 -28.68
C VAL A 298 -2.51 -4.11 -30.10
N ASP A 299 -1.30 -3.61 -30.23
CA ASP A 299 -0.66 -3.44 -31.53
C ASP A 299 -0.28 -4.77 -32.18
N ASP A 300 0.13 -5.77 -31.40
CA ASP A 300 0.32 -7.15 -31.89
C ASP A 300 -1.00 -7.77 -32.38
N VAL A 301 -2.10 -7.64 -31.62
CA VAL A 301 -3.42 -8.10 -32.07
C VAL A 301 -3.84 -7.39 -33.36
N LYS A 302 -3.62 -6.07 -33.48
CA LYS A 302 -3.91 -5.33 -34.73
C LYS A 302 -3.04 -5.82 -35.89
N ARG A 303 -1.78 -6.19 -35.65
CA ARG A 303 -0.88 -6.73 -36.67
C ARG A 303 -1.31 -8.13 -37.11
N GLU A 304 -1.66 -9.00 -36.18
CA GLU A 304 -2.19 -10.34 -36.46
C GLU A 304 -3.55 -10.27 -37.19
N CYS A 305 -4.37 -9.27 -36.88
CA CYS A 305 -5.65 -9.03 -37.54
C CYS A 305 -5.52 -8.34 -38.91
N ARG A 306 -4.32 -7.93 -39.35
CA ARG A 306 -4.10 -7.25 -40.64
C ARG A 306 -3.91 -8.19 -41.83
N GLU A 307 -3.65 -9.48 -41.61
CA GLU A 307 -3.73 -10.49 -42.67
C GLU A 307 -5.09 -11.21 -42.64
N PRO A 308 -5.92 -11.10 -43.69
CA PRO A 308 -7.25 -11.69 -43.67
C PRO A 308 -7.13 -13.16 -44.09
N PHE A 309 -7.19 -14.11 -43.16
CA PHE A 309 -7.59 -15.46 -43.55
C PHE A 309 -8.31 -16.28 -42.47
N VAL A 310 -9.27 -15.68 -41.75
CA VAL A 310 -10.48 -16.42 -41.36
C VAL A 310 -11.71 -15.49 -41.40
N VAL A 311 -12.13 -15.24 -42.63
CA VAL A 311 -13.50 -15.01 -43.14
C VAL A 311 -14.52 -14.34 -42.18
N PRO A 312 -14.91 -13.08 -42.42
CA PRO A 312 -16.09 -12.44 -41.83
C PRO A 312 -17.36 -13.31 -41.82
N ALA A 313 -17.53 -14.18 -42.81
CA ALA A 313 -18.62 -15.15 -42.90
C ALA A 313 -18.59 -16.22 -41.78
N LEU A 314 -17.41 -16.56 -41.22
CA LEU A 314 -17.30 -17.50 -40.09
C LEU A 314 -17.77 -16.83 -38.79
N LEU A 315 -17.44 -15.54 -38.62
CA LEU A 315 -17.96 -14.73 -37.53
C LEU A 315 -19.49 -14.52 -37.66
N GLU A 316 -20.00 -14.30 -38.88
CA GLU A 316 -21.45 -14.25 -39.15
C GLU A 316 -22.15 -15.59 -38.93
N ALA A 317 -21.52 -16.71 -39.31
CA ALA A 317 -22.04 -18.05 -39.06
C ALA A 317 -22.16 -18.31 -37.55
N PHE A 318 -21.13 -17.98 -36.76
CA PHE A 318 -21.20 -18.10 -35.30
C PHE A 318 -22.27 -17.18 -34.69
N ALA A 319 -22.39 -15.94 -35.17
CA ALA A 319 -23.44 -15.02 -34.73
C ALA A 319 -24.84 -15.54 -35.06
N SER A 320 -25.01 -16.22 -36.20
CA SER A 320 -26.27 -16.83 -36.64
C SER A 320 -26.65 -18.03 -35.77
N VAL A 321 -25.69 -18.91 -35.45
CA VAL A 321 -25.90 -20.06 -34.56
C VAL A 321 -26.23 -19.62 -33.14
N SER A 322 -25.56 -18.59 -32.61
CA SER A 322 -25.89 -18.04 -31.28
C SER A 322 -27.32 -17.47 -31.20
N LYS A 323 -27.81 -16.80 -32.26
CA LYS A 323 -29.20 -16.31 -32.28
C LYS A 323 -30.22 -17.45 -32.21
N LEU A 324 -30.05 -18.47 -33.04
CA LEU A 324 -30.94 -19.64 -33.06
C LEU A 324 -30.99 -20.35 -31.70
N SER A 325 -29.84 -20.52 -31.05
CA SER A 325 -29.78 -21.17 -29.74
C SER A 325 -30.44 -20.34 -28.63
N THR A 326 -30.43 -19.01 -28.74
CA THR A 326 -31.05 -18.12 -27.75
C THR A 326 -32.58 -18.09 -27.91
N ASP A 327 -33.09 -18.16 -29.14
CA ASP A 327 -34.52 -18.21 -29.41
C ASP A 327 -35.14 -19.56 -29.03
N SER A 328 -34.47 -20.69 -29.30
CA SER A 328 -34.92 -22.00 -28.81
C SER A 328 -35.00 -22.07 -27.28
N TYR A 329 -34.12 -21.37 -26.56
CA TYR A 329 -34.14 -21.35 -25.09
C TYR A 329 -35.29 -20.50 -24.52
N ARG A 330 -35.81 -19.53 -25.29
CA ARG A 330 -36.96 -18.70 -24.87
C ARG A 330 -38.30 -19.40 -25.08
N VAL A 331 -38.42 -20.21 -26.13
CA VAL A 331 -39.66 -20.96 -26.41
C VAL A 331 -39.90 -22.04 -25.36
N ALA A 332 -38.87 -22.78 -24.95
CA ALA A 332 -38.98 -23.83 -23.93
C ALA A 332 -39.31 -23.32 -22.51
N LYS A 333 -39.24 -22.01 -22.27
CA LYS A 333 -39.55 -21.40 -20.97
C LYS A 333 -40.99 -20.88 -20.88
N ASN A 334 -41.69 -20.81 -22.01
CA ASN A 334 -43.06 -20.29 -22.11
C ASN A 334 -44.10 -21.37 -22.44
N SER A 335 -43.67 -22.62 -22.54
CA SER A 335 -44.47 -23.85 -22.60
C SER A 335 -44.32 -24.59 -21.29
#